data_AF-A0A1M3M068-F1
#
_entry.id   AF-A0A1M3M068-F1
#
_cell.length_a   1.000
_cell.length_b   1.000
_cell.length_c   1.000
_cell.angle_alpha   90.00
_cell.angle_beta   90.00
_cell.angle_gamma   90.00
#
_symmetry.space_group_name_H-M   'P 1'
#
loop_
_entity.id
_entity.type
_entity.pdbx_description
1 polymer ?
#
loop_
_entity_poly.entity_id
_entity_poly.type
_entity_poly.pdbx_seq_one_letter_code
_entity_poly.pdbx_strand_id
1 'polypeptide(L)'
;MSTLITDTDDVTRFCGVFSDVTLAHDVAAMLGCREAEALAGILRALGEPAAADMWLDAHAHGDEPGDQHYQTAPEPYIVPIDPMEDLQCDSCQ
;
A
#
# COMPACT_ATOMS: atom_id res chain seq x y z
N MET A 1 19.69 -5.40 -26.40
CA MET A 1 19.77 -6.75 -25.81
C MET A 1 18.34 -7.20 -25.58
N SER A 2 17.91 -8.27 -26.25
CA SER A 2 16.57 -8.83 -26.07
C SER A 2 16.73 -10.16 -25.35
N THR A 3 16.54 -10.15 -24.04
CA THR A 3 16.37 -11.37 -23.25
C THR A 3 14.87 -11.62 -23.27
N LEU A 4 14.42 -12.38 -24.26
CA LEU A 4 13.01 -12.74 -24.36
C LEU A 4 12.62 -13.47 -23.07
N ILE A 5 11.57 -12.99 -22.43
CA ILE A 5 10.80 -13.74 -21.45
C ILE A 5 10.10 -14.85 -22.24
N THR A 6 10.80 -15.96 -22.50
CA THR A 6 10.30 -17.08 -23.33
C THR A 6 9.89 -18.29 -22.52
N ASP A 7 10.26 -18.36 -21.24
CA ASP A 7 9.86 -19.46 -20.36
C ASP A 7 8.63 -19.07 -19.53
N THR A 8 7.49 -19.66 -19.88
CA THR A 8 6.21 -19.41 -19.20
C THR A 8 6.22 -19.94 -17.77
N ASP A 9 7.03 -20.96 -17.46
CA ASP A 9 7.11 -21.52 -16.11
C ASP A 9 7.81 -20.56 -15.16
N ASP A 10 8.91 -19.93 -15.60
CA ASP A 10 9.61 -18.91 -14.82
C ASP A 10 8.74 -17.66 -14.59
N VAL A 11 7.96 -17.23 -15.60
CA VAL A 11 6.99 -16.14 -15.44
C VAL A 11 5.91 -16.50 -14.42
N THR A 12 5.33 -17.70 -14.56
CA THR A 12 4.29 -18.18 -13.64
C THR A 12 4.83 -18.25 -12.22
N ARG A 13 6.06 -18.74 -12.06
CA ARG A 13 6.74 -18.79 -10.77
C ARG A 13 7.00 -17.40 -10.20
N PHE A 14 7.47 -16.47 -11.01
CA PHE A 14 7.67 -15.08 -10.60
C PHE A 14 6.36 -14.46 -10.09
N CYS A 15 5.29 -14.53 -10.88
CA CYS A 15 3.97 -14.02 -10.48
C CYS A 15 3.49 -14.69 -9.19
N GLY A 16 3.65 -16.01 -9.05
CA GLY A 16 3.25 -16.72 -7.83
C GLY A 16 4.02 -16.28 -6.58
N VAL A 17 5.34 -16.09 -6.68
CA VAL A 17 6.17 -15.63 -5.56
C VAL A 17 5.84 -14.18 -5.19
N PHE A 18 5.72 -13.30 -6.17
CA PHE A 18 5.50 -11.87 -5.94
C PHE A 18 4.03 -11.50 -5.70
N SER A 19 3.10 -12.47 -5.74
CA SER A 19 1.72 -12.29 -5.27
C SER A 19 1.55 -12.62 -3.79
N ASP A 20 2.62 -13.00 -3.08
CA ASP A 20 2.58 -13.29 -1.64
C ASP A 20 2.55 -11.99 -0.81
N VAL A 21 1.49 -11.85 -0.01
CA VAL A 21 1.24 -10.67 0.84
C VAL A 21 2.28 -10.53 1.94
N THR A 22 2.75 -11.65 2.51
CA THR A 22 3.72 -11.64 3.61
C THR A 22 5.06 -11.15 3.11
N LEU A 23 5.49 -11.66 1.95
CA LEU A 23 6.72 -11.21 1.29
C LEU A 23 6.67 -9.72 0.97
N ALA A 24 5.56 -9.24 0.40
CA ALA A 24 5.41 -7.82 0.08
C ALA A 24 5.50 -6.96 1.35
N HIS A 25 4.82 -7.33 2.43
CA HIS A 25 4.88 -6.58 3.69
C HIS A 25 6.29 -6.56 4.31
N ASP A 26 7.02 -7.67 4.26
CA ASP A 26 8.34 -7.79 4.86
C ASP A 26 9.44 -7.07 4.06
N VAL A 27 9.26 -6.93 2.73
CA VAL A 27 10.32 -6.47 1.82
C VAL A 27 10.04 -5.11 1.21
N ALA A 28 8.79 -4.73 0.97
CA ALA A 28 8.45 -3.54 0.19
C ALA A 28 9.00 -2.24 0.81
N ALA A 29 9.00 -2.12 2.14
CA ALA A 29 9.56 -0.96 2.84
C ALA A 29 11.10 -0.82 2.72
N MET A 30 11.81 -1.88 2.31
CA MET A 30 13.26 -1.85 2.09
C MET A 30 13.64 -1.41 0.67
N LEU A 31 12.68 -1.39 -0.26
CA LEU A 31 12.89 -0.95 -1.63
C LEU A 31 12.88 0.58 -1.69
N GLY A 32 13.64 1.17 -2.62
CA GLY A 32 13.41 2.55 -3.01
C GLY A 32 12.16 2.69 -3.90
N CYS A 33 11.53 3.87 -3.94
CA CYS A 33 10.29 4.08 -4.70
C CYS A 33 10.41 3.66 -6.18
N ARG A 34 11.56 3.93 -6.82
CA ARG A 34 11.80 3.53 -8.22
C ARG A 34 11.87 2.01 -8.41
N GLU A 35 12.37 1.30 -7.41
CA GLU A 35 12.48 -0.16 -7.43
C GLU A 35 11.09 -0.78 -7.25
N ALA A 36 10.30 -0.25 -6.30
CA ALA A 36 8.91 -0.64 -6.10
C ALA A 36 8.05 -0.38 -7.36
N GLU A 37 8.19 0.80 -7.98
CA GLU A 37 7.51 1.11 -9.25
C GLU A 37 7.92 0.18 -10.39
N ALA A 38 9.22 -0.14 -10.51
CA ALA A 38 9.71 -1.05 -11.55
C ALA A 38 9.15 -2.46 -11.37
N LEU A 39 9.10 -2.96 -10.13
CA LEU A 39 8.50 -4.25 -9.80
C LEU A 39 7.01 -4.28 -10.14
N ALA A 40 6.26 -3.27 -9.69
CA ALA A 40 4.84 -3.11 -10.00
C ALA A 40 4.59 -3.01 -11.51
N GLY A 41 5.46 -2.33 -12.25
CA GLY A 41 5.41 -2.22 -13.70
C GLY A 41 5.52 -3.58 -14.40
N ILE A 42 6.45 -4.44 -13.96
CA ILE A 42 6.59 -5.80 -14.49
C ILE A 42 5.36 -6.65 -14.14
N LEU A 43 4.88 -6.62 -12.91
CA LEU A 43 3.68 -7.37 -12.51
C LEU A 43 2.46 -6.99 -13.36
N ARG A 44 2.22 -5.70 -13.60
CA ARG A 44 1.16 -5.23 -14.51
C ARG A 44 1.37 -5.71 -15.95
N ALA A 45 2.59 -5.66 -16.46
CA ALA A 45 2.92 -6.14 -17.81
C ALA A 45 2.69 -7.65 -17.97
N LEU A 46 2.84 -8.41 -16.89
CA LEU A 46 2.57 -9.84 -16.83
C LEU A 46 1.11 -10.20 -16.54
N GLY A 47 0.23 -9.20 -16.33
CA GLY A 47 -1.20 -9.41 -16.09
C GLY A 47 -1.60 -9.53 -14.62
N GLU A 48 -0.73 -9.14 -13.68
CA GLU A 48 -0.94 -9.20 -12.24
C GLU A 48 -1.09 -7.81 -11.59
N PRO A 49 -2.15 -7.03 -11.91
CA PRO A 49 -2.31 -5.68 -11.39
C PRO A 49 -2.57 -5.64 -9.88
N ALA A 50 -3.26 -6.64 -9.33
CA ALA A 50 -3.53 -6.70 -7.89
C ALA A 50 -2.25 -6.89 -7.07
N ALA A 51 -1.34 -7.75 -7.55
CA ALA A 51 -0.03 -7.90 -6.92
C ALA A 51 0.78 -6.61 -7.03
N ALA A 52 0.73 -5.92 -8.18
CA ALA A 52 1.41 -4.64 -8.37
C ALA A 52 0.95 -3.58 -7.36
N ASP A 53 -0.36 -3.42 -7.16
CA ASP A 53 -0.92 -2.46 -6.22
C ASP A 53 -0.56 -2.82 -4.77
N MET A 54 -0.62 -4.10 -4.42
CA MET A 54 -0.19 -4.61 -3.12
C MET A 54 1.27 -4.23 -2.78
N TRP A 55 2.20 -4.35 -3.75
CA TRP A 55 3.60 -3.97 -3.54
C TRP A 55 3.76 -2.47 -3.31
N LEU A 56 3.01 -1.63 -4.02
CA LEU A 56 3.07 -0.17 -3.85
C LEU A 56 2.44 0.26 -2.52
N ASP A 57 1.32 -0.35 -2.12
CA ASP A 57 0.66 -0.07 -0.84
C ASP A 57 1.54 -0.50 0.35
N ALA A 58 2.16 -1.68 0.27
CA ALA A 58 3.08 -2.16 1.29
C ALA A 58 4.34 -1.29 1.39
N HIS A 59 4.85 -0.79 0.24
CA HIS A 59 5.98 0.14 0.21
C HIS A 59 5.60 1.49 0.86
N ALA A 60 4.44 2.04 0.51
CA ALA A 60 3.91 3.30 1.04
C ALA A 60 3.76 3.32 2.57
N HIS A 61 3.59 2.15 3.22
CA HIS A 61 3.55 2.06 4.68
C HIS A 61 4.88 2.41 5.35
N GLY A 62 6.00 2.26 4.63
CA GLY A 62 7.34 2.62 5.09
C GLY A 62 7.79 4.04 4.73
N ASP A 63 7.04 4.74 3.87
CA ASP A 63 7.38 6.08 3.38
C ASP A 63 7.26 7.13 4.50
N GLU A 64 8.17 8.10 4.50
CA GLU A 64 8.17 9.23 5.43
C GLU A 64 7.46 10.46 4.82
N PRO A 65 7.05 11.46 5.65
CA PRO A 65 6.47 12.69 5.14
C PRO A 65 7.36 13.38 4.09
N GLY A 66 6.90 13.40 2.84
CA GLY A 66 7.62 13.99 1.71
C GLY A 66 8.02 12.99 0.62
N ASP A 67 7.88 11.70 0.89
CA ASP A 67 8.11 10.64 -0.10
C ASP A 67 6.94 10.50 -1.08
N GLN A 68 7.24 9.97 -2.26
CA GLN A 68 6.32 9.95 -3.41
C GLN A 68 5.04 9.15 -3.14
N HIS A 69 5.13 8.08 -2.34
CA HIS A 69 3.98 7.24 -2.01
C HIS A 69 3.53 7.44 -0.55
N TYR A 70 4.01 8.46 0.14
CA TYR A 70 3.61 8.73 1.52
C TYR A 70 2.08 8.86 1.65
N GLN A 71 1.46 7.90 2.32
CA GLN A 71 0.05 7.95 2.68
C GLN A 71 -0.07 8.63 4.06
N THR A 72 -0.72 9.79 4.09
CA THR A 72 -1.04 10.45 5.36
C THR A 72 -1.99 9.56 6.14
N ALA A 73 -1.69 9.34 7.43
CA ALA A 73 -2.65 8.69 8.32
C ALA A 73 -3.99 9.45 8.26
N PRO A 74 -5.14 8.76 8.26
CA PRO A 74 -6.42 9.46 8.26
C PRO A 74 -6.49 10.36 9.49
N GLU A 75 -6.79 11.64 9.24
CA GLU A 75 -7.04 12.63 10.30
C GLU A 75 -8.03 12.04 11.32
N PRO A 76 -7.75 12.14 12.64
CA PRO A 76 -8.64 11.58 13.63
C PRO A 76 -10.04 12.18 13.47
N TYR A 77 -11.04 11.31 13.35
CA TYR A 77 -12.44 11.74 13.34
C TYR A 77 -12.77 12.39 14.69
N ILE A 78 -12.81 13.72 14.71
CA ILE A 78 -13.32 14.49 15.83
C ILE A 78 -14.85 14.31 15.83
N VAL A 79 -15.37 13.52 16.78
CA VAL A 79 -16.81 13.53 17.08
C VAL A 79 -17.22 14.96 17.41
N PRO A 80 -18.18 15.57 16.69
CA PRO A 80 -18.73 16.87 17.09
C PRO A 80 -19.26 16.73 18.51
N ILE A 81 -18.77 17.56 19.43
CA ILE A 81 -19.40 17.71 20.75
C ILE A 81 -20.85 18.09 20.47
N ASP A 82 -21.80 17.25 20.91
CA ASP A 82 -23.20 17.58 20.81
C ASP A 82 -23.41 18.87 21.62
N PRO A 83 -23.85 19.99 21.02
CA PRO A 83 -24.07 21.22 21.76
C PRO A 83 -25.10 21.08 22.89
N MET A 84 -25.86 19.98 22.93
CA MET A 84 -26.75 19.62 24.03
C MET A 84 -26.04 19.01 25.24
N GLU A 85 -24.78 18.56 25.14
CA GLU A 85 -24.01 17.98 26.25
C GLU A 85 -23.30 19.05 27.10
N ASP A 86 -23.04 20.25 26.54
CA ASP A 86 -22.54 21.44 27.27
C ASP A 86 -23.62 22.14 28.10
N LEU A 87 -24.90 21.85 27.84
CA LEU A 87 -26.01 22.30 28.67
C LEU A 87 -26.23 21.26 29.78
N GLN A 88 -25.37 21.29 30.79
CA GLN A 88 -25.60 20.65 32.08
C GLN A 88 -26.94 21.15 32.64
N CYS A 89 -28.02 20.46 32.30
CA CYS A 89 -29.36 20.74 32.78
C CYS A 89 -29.45 20.26 34.24
N ASP A 90 -28.90 21.05 35.16
CA ASP A 90 -28.99 20.84 36.61
C ASP A 90 -30.40 21.16 37.17
N SER A 91 -31.43 21.28 36.33
CA SER A 91 -32.75 21.79 36.73
C SER A 91 -33.82 20.71 36.99
N CYS A 92 -33.41 19.46 37.23
CA CYS A 92 -34.31 18.36 37.59
C CYS A 92 -34.15 17.86 39.03
N GLN A 93 -33.95 18.77 39.99
CA GLN A 93 -34.21 18.50 41.42
C GLN A 93 -35.42 19.27 41.92
#